data_AF-A0A350Q7W5-F1
#
_entry.id   AF-A0A350Q7W5-F1
#
_cell.length_a   1.000
_cell.length_b   1.000
_cell.length_c   1.000
_cell.angle_alpha   90.00
_cell.angle_beta   90.00
_cell.angle_gamma   90.00
#
_symmetry.space_group_name_H-M   'P 1'
#
loop_
_entity.id
_entity.type
_entity.pdbx_description
1 polymer ?
#
loop_
_entity_poly.entity_id
_entity_poly.type
_entity_poly.pdbx_seq_one_letter_code
_entity_poly.pdbx_strand_id
1 'polypeptide(L)'
;MGFLCLRVKEVRSRPGAARYLVLGVLLVLVVAGATTAAQFDGYYQVHYNGQFTFTRILYSGPGFRGFGGGPSWSHDYPDADRNMQLILDEFTGMSPNIRGTNAVQLEDPRMFQHPLIYISEPGYWTITEQGALSLRNYLLKGGFLIFDDFEADQWYNMDEQLVRALPERQWVELDDTHPIFGAFFYVEDIYVPHPSVAVEPRYMAIFEDNDPSKRIMVLANHNSDLAEYWEWSTSGLFAVDPTNDAYRLGVNYIIYALTH
;
A
#
# COMPACT_ATOMS: atom_id res chain seq x y z
N MET A 1 8.34 80.98 -10.05
CA MET A 1 8.60 81.59 -11.37
C MET A 1 9.45 80.63 -12.18
N GLY A 2 9.02 80.27 -13.40
CA GLY A 2 9.85 79.58 -14.39
C GLY A 2 9.32 78.22 -14.85
N PHE A 3 8.60 78.23 -15.98
CA PHE A 3 8.09 77.10 -16.76
C PHE A 3 9.08 76.72 -17.90
N LEU A 4 8.74 75.66 -18.65
CA LEU A 4 9.23 75.17 -19.98
C LEU A 4 10.50 74.28 -19.98
N CYS A 5 10.63 73.08 -20.58
CA CYS A 5 9.97 72.26 -21.63
C CYS A 5 10.86 72.07 -22.90
N LEU A 6 10.92 70.81 -23.39
CA LEU A 6 11.42 70.27 -24.69
C LEU A 6 12.96 70.20 -24.89
N ARG A 7 13.56 69.20 -25.58
CA ARG A 7 13.11 68.37 -26.72
C ARG A 7 14.04 67.15 -26.94
N VAL A 8 13.48 66.11 -27.55
CA VAL A 8 14.09 64.84 -28.01
C VAL A 8 14.99 65.02 -29.25
N LYS A 9 16.03 64.18 -29.42
CA LYS A 9 16.40 63.57 -30.73
C LYS A 9 17.34 62.35 -30.60
N GLU A 10 16.97 61.27 -31.29
CA GLU A 10 17.65 59.99 -31.50
C GLU A 10 18.95 60.09 -32.33
N VAL A 11 19.84 59.09 -32.21
CA VAL A 11 20.54 58.46 -33.36
C VAL A 11 20.82 56.96 -33.06
N ARG A 12 20.48 56.08 -34.02
CA ARG A 12 20.77 54.62 -34.08
C ARG A 12 21.91 54.31 -35.07
N SER A 13 22.56 53.14 -34.89
CA SER A 13 23.16 52.17 -35.87
C SER A 13 24.59 51.73 -35.47
N ARG A 14 24.84 50.47 -35.02
CA ARG A 14 25.11 49.16 -35.72
C ARG A 14 26.46 49.13 -36.48
N PRO A 15 27.11 47.96 -36.77
CA PRO A 15 27.19 46.63 -36.11
C PRO A 15 28.61 45.96 -36.10
N GLY A 16 28.78 44.87 -35.34
CA GLY A 16 29.53 43.65 -35.72
C GLY A 16 31.07 43.56 -35.57
N ALA A 17 31.55 42.60 -34.75
CA ALA A 17 32.60 41.64 -35.09
C ALA A 17 32.73 40.54 -34.01
N ALA A 18 32.66 39.28 -34.43
CA ALA A 18 32.71 38.07 -33.62
C ALA A 18 34.15 37.62 -33.28
N ARG A 19 34.32 36.86 -32.18
CA ARG A 19 35.20 35.67 -32.14
C ARG A 19 35.00 34.84 -30.87
N TYR A 20 34.72 33.56 -31.13
CA TYR A 20 34.66 32.35 -30.33
C TYR A 20 35.41 32.31 -28.98
N LEU A 21 34.71 31.83 -27.94
CA LEU A 21 35.32 31.07 -26.86
C LEU A 21 34.39 29.91 -26.48
N VAL A 22 34.74 28.72 -26.97
CA VAL A 22 34.24 27.42 -26.51
C VAL A 22 35.26 26.92 -25.49
N LEU A 23 34.83 26.63 -24.24
CA LEU A 23 35.24 25.44 -23.47
C LEU A 23 34.68 25.50 -22.03
N GLY A 24 34.02 24.41 -21.61
CA GLY A 24 33.81 23.97 -20.22
C GLY A 24 32.80 24.79 -19.41
N VAL A 25 31.72 24.25 -18.86
CA VAL A 25 31.62 23.04 -18.04
C VAL A 25 30.20 22.49 -18.17
N LEU A 26 30.10 21.25 -18.61
CA LEU A 26 28.88 20.46 -18.66
C LEU A 26 28.98 19.44 -17.51
N LEU A 27 28.61 19.85 -16.30
CA LEU A 27 28.29 18.95 -15.19
C LEU A 27 27.65 19.75 -14.04
N VAL A 28 26.32 19.86 -14.01
CA VAL A 28 25.62 19.86 -12.73
C VAL A 28 24.66 18.69 -12.81
N LEU A 29 25.04 17.68 -12.05
CA LEU A 29 24.40 16.40 -11.86
C LEU A 29 22.89 16.54 -11.66
N VAL A 30 22.18 15.68 -12.35
CA VAL A 30 20.80 15.27 -12.05
C VAL A 30 20.73 14.90 -10.56
N VAL A 31 20.21 15.82 -9.74
CA VAL A 31 19.71 15.52 -8.39
C VAL A 31 18.19 15.51 -8.48
N ALA A 32 17.66 14.55 -9.23
CA ALA A 32 16.24 14.23 -9.27
C ALA A 32 16.17 12.70 -9.20
N GLY A 33 16.24 12.16 -7.98
CA GLY A 33 16.19 10.71 -7.79
C GLY A 33 16.62 10.18 -6.42
N ALA A 34 17.15 11.01 -5.52
CA ALA A 34 17.68 10.54 -4.23
C ALA A 34 16.96 11.08 -2.99
N THR A 35 15.79 11.72 -3.13
CA THR A 35 15.09 12.37 -2.01
C THR A 35 13.82 11.67 -1.54
N THR A 36 13.50 10.46 -2.02
CA THR A 36 12.36 9.68 -1.51
C THR A 36 12.77 8.55 -0.56
N ALA A 37 14.01 8.04 -0.66
CA ALA A 37 14.48 6.96 0.21
C ALA A 37 14.98 7.43 1.59
N ALA A 38 15.40 8.70 1.73
CA ALA A 38 16.08 9.20 2.91
C ALA A 38 15.14 9.68 4.05
N GLN A 39 13.82 9.52 3.91
CA GLN A 39 12.84 10.04 4.88
C GLN A 39 12.04 8.93 5.61
N PHE A 40 12.32 7.65 5.37
CA PHE A 40 11.68 6.51 6.05
C PHE A 40 12.58 5.76 7.04
N ASP A 41 13.74 6.35 7.38
CA ASP A 41 14.67 5.80 8.35
C ASP A 41 14.27 6.29 9.76
N GLY A 42 13.56 5.46 10.52
CA GLY A 42 13.39 5.73 11.95
C GLY A 42 12.19 5.10 12.66
N TYR A 43 11.17 4.62 11.94
CA TYR A 43 9.99 4.04 12.59
C TYR A 43 9.69 2.66 12.02
N TYR A 44 10.23 1.67 12.74
CA TYR A 44 9.70 0.31 12.89
C TYR A 44 10.19 -0.82 11.99
N GLN A 45 11.11 -0.62 11.04
CA GLN A 45 11.65 -1.78 10.31
C GLN A 45 12.35 -2.76 11.26
N VAL A 46 11.82 -3.99 11.32
CA VAL A 46 12.32 -5.05 12.18
C VAL A 46 13.31 -5.90 11.39
N HIS A 47 14.51 -6.10 11.95
CA HIS A 47 15.44 -7.09 11.40
C HIS A 47 14.84 -8.48 11.47
N TYR A 48 14.97 -9.24 10.38
CA TYR A 48 14.41 -10.59 10.31
C TYR A 48 14.93 -11.48 11.45
N ASN A 49 13.99 -11.99 12.24
CA ASN A 49 14.22 -12.86 13.39
C ASN A 49 13.33 -14.11 13.36
N GLY A 50 12.65 -14.38 12.24
CA GLY A 50 11.74 -15.51 12.07
C GLY A 50 10.36 -15.35 12.72
N GLN A 51 10.13 -14.27 13.48
CA GLN A 51 8.80 -13.94 13.98
C GLN A 51 7.95 -13.31 12.89
N PHE A 52 6.63 -13.44 13.00
CA PHE A 52 5.71 -12.75 12.11
C PHE A 52 5.87 -11.24 12.27
N THR A 53 5.95 -10.54 11.15
CA THR A 53 5.93 -9.07 11.11
C THR A 53 4.93 -8.64 10.07
N PHE A 54 3.93 -7.85 10.46
CA PHE A 54 3.01 -7.24 9.51
C PHE A 54 3.80 -6.38 8.52
N THR A 55 3.65 -6.68 7.22
CA THR A 55 4.52 -6.12 6.17
C THR A 55 3.68 -5.48 5.08
N ARG A 56 3.70 -4.15 5.03
CA ARG A 56 3.09 -3.35 3.96
C ARG A 56 4.01 -3.21 2.76
N ILE A 57 3.39 -3.08 1.60
CA ILE A 57 4.08 -2.69 0.37
C ILE A 57 4.05 -1.17 0.22
N LEU A 58 5.24 -0.57 0.21
CA LEU A 58 5.46 0.83 -0.07
C LEU A 58 5.46 1.06 -1.58
N TYR A 59 4.67 2.03 -2.04
CA TYR A 59 4.65 2.47 -3.43
C TYR A 59 4.49 3.98 -3.56
N SER A 60 4.76 4.52 -4.74
CA SER A 60 4.50 5.93 -5.02
C SER A 60 3.01 6.12 -5.34
N GLY A 61 2.30 6.88 -4.51
CA GLY A 61 0.88 7.22 -4.70
C GLY A 61 0.63 8.70 -4.42
N PRO A 62 -0.61 9.20 -4.63
CA PRO A 62 -0.99 10.53 -4.17
C PRO A 62 -0.83 10.64 -2.66
N GLY A 63 -0.61 11.86 -2.18
CA GLY A 63 -0.63 12.16 -0.76
C GLY A 63 -1.94 12.85 -0.40
N PHE A 64 -2.65 12.33 0.59
CA PHE A 64 -3.88 12.94 1.07
C PHE A 64 -3.62 13.93 2.21
N ARG A 65 -4.36 15.04 2.22
CA ARG A 65 -4.36 16.02 3.31
C ARG A 65 -5.60 15.76 4.16
N GLY A 66 -5.45 15.18 5.35
CA GLY A 66 -6.56 14.82 6.24
C GLY A 66 -6.09 14.05 7.48
N PHE A 67 -7.04 13.47 8.24
CA PHE A 67 -6.74 12.45 9.27
C PHE A 67 -5.90 11.33 8.62
N GLY A 68 -4.81 10.90 9.27
CA GLY A 68 -3.88 9.90 8.68
C GLY A 68 -2.91 10.42 7.61
N GLY A 69 -2.85 11.73 7.35
CA GLY A 69 -2.11 12.34 6.23
C GLY A 69 -0.76 11.69 5.86
N GLY A 70 -0.60 11.35 4.58
CA GLY A 70 0.54 10.60 4.08
C GLY A 70 0.31 10.16 2.63
N PRO A 71 1.29 9.50 2.00
CA PRO A 71 1.08 8.80 0.73
C PRO A 71 0.07 7.65 0.91
N SER A 72 -0.69 7.32 -0.14
CA SER A 72 -1.72 6.27 -0.14
C SER A 72 -1.37 4.96 0.56
N TRP A 73 -0.16 4.44 0.33
CA TRP A 73 0.26 3.17 0.92
C TRP A 73 0.32 3.19 2.47
N SER A 74 0.46 4.39 3.07
CA SER A 74 0.62 4.58 4.50
C SER A 74 -0.67 5.01 5.19
N HIS A 75 -1.83 4.90 4.55
CA HIS A 75 -3.10 5.05 5.25
C HIS A 75 -3.20 4.00 6.37
N ASP A 76 -3.76 4.39 7.54
CA ASP A 76 -3.78 3.64 8.81
C ASP A 76 -2.42 3.26 9.44
N TYR A 77 -1.32 3.57 8.76
CA TYR A 77 0.02 3.19 9.19
C TYR A 77 0.59 4.24 10.16
N PRO A 78 1.22 3.83 11.28
CA PRO A 78 1.58 2.46 11.67
C PRO A 78 0.60 1.79 12.65
N ASP A 79 -0.49 2.46 12.99
CA ASP A 79 -1.30 2.07 14.15
C ASP A 79 -2.14 0.82 13.87
N ALA A 80 -2.78 0.70 12.70
CA ALA A 80 -3.51 -0.51 12.32
C ALA A 80 -2.62 -1.76 12.36
N ASP A 81 -1.44 -1.69 11.73
CA ASP A 81 -0.49 -2.80 11.66
C ASP A 81 0.00 -3.22 13.04
N ARG A 82 0.28 -2.24 13.91
CA ARG A 82 0.72 -2.50 15.28
C ARG A 82 -0.39 -3.14 16.09
N ASN A 83 -1.59 -2.58 16.03
CA ASN A 83 -2.72 -3.06 16.81
C ASN A 83 -3.09 -4.48 16.39
N MET A 84 -3.05 -4.80 15.09
CA MET A 84 -3.23 -6.16 14.60
C MET A 84 -2.19 -7.14 15.19
N GLN A 85 -0.90 -6.76 15.23
CA GLN A 85 0.12 -7.61 15.85
C GLN A 85 -0.10 -7.80 17.36
N LEU A 86 -0.59 -6.78 18.06
CA LEU A 86 -0.93 -6.91 19.48
C LEU A 86 -2.12 -7.86 19.69
N ILE A 87 -3.13 -7.80 18.83
CA ILE A 87 -4.27 -8.73 18.85
C ILE A 87 -3.81 -10.17 18.54
N LEU A 88 -2.91 -10.35 17.57
CA LEU A 88 -2.32 -11.67 17.28
C LEU A 88 -1.55 -12.22 18.49
N ASP A 89 -0.74 -11.40 19.17
CA ASP A 89 0.03 -11.80 20.35
C ASP A 89 -0.89 -12.16 21.53
N GLU A 90 -1.97 -11.41 21.73
CA GLU A 90 -2.89 -11.61 22.86
C GLU A 90 -3.79 -12.84 22.67
N PHE A 91 -4.33 -13.04 21.47
CA PHE A 91 -5.38 -14.03 21.26
C PHE A 91 -4.90 -15.35 20.65
N THR A 92 -3.74 -15.37 20.02
CA THR A 92 -3.23 -16.57 19.34
C THR A 92 -1.99 -17.13 20.04
N GLY A 93 -1.50 -18.28 19.57
CA GLY A 93 -0.20 -18.83 19.99
C GLY A 93 1.01 -18.24 19.24
N MET A 94 0.79 -17.23 18.39
CA MET A 94 1.88 -16.58 17.65
C MET A 94 2.72 -15.71 18.59
N SER A 95 3.95 -15.41 18.17
CA SER A 95 4.80 -14.41 18.82
C SER A 95 5.25 -13.40 17.78
N PRO A 96 4.38 -12.49 17.33
CA PRO A 96 4.70 -11.50 16.33
C PRO A 96 5.64 -10.41 16.89
N ASN A 97 6.23 -9.60 16.00
CA ASN A 97 7.08 -8.49 16.39
C ASN A 97 6.26 -7.30 16.92
N ILE A 98 5.79 -7.35 18.17
CA ILE A 98 4.94 -6.31 18.78
C ILE A 98 5.58 -4.92 18.94
N ARG A 99 6.88 -4.78 18.65
CA ARG A 99 7.63 -3.50 18.74
C ARG A 99 7.88 -2.84 17.39
N GLY A 100 7.46 -3.44 16.28
CA GLY A 100 7.61 -2.84 14.96
C GLY A 100 6.93 -3.60 13.83
N THR A 101 6.77 -2.94 12.70
CA THR A 101 6.12 -3.42 11.48
C THR A 101 7.00 -3.05 10.29
N ASN A 102 6.83 -3.72 9.16
CA ASN A 102 7.67 -3.49 7.98
C ASN A 102 6.89 -2.76 6.89
N ALA A 103 7.57 -1.86 6.19
CA ALA A 103 7.11 -1.29 4.93
C ALA A 103 8.24 -1.44 3.91
N VAL A 104 8.03 -2.25 2.87
CA VAL A 104 9.06 -2.57 1.86
C VAL A 104 8.51 -2.37 0.45
N GLN A 105 9.38 -2.09 -0.51
CA GLN A 105 8.98 -2.08 -1.93
C GLN A 105 8.93 -3.51 -2.47
N LEU A 106 8.20 -3.76 -3.56
CA LEU A 106 8.12 -5.09 -4.17
C LEU A 106 9.45 -5.56 -4.73
N GLU A 107 10.32 -4.63 -5.12
CA GLU A 107 11.68 -4.88 -5.60
C GLU A 107 12.65 -5.25 -4.47
N ASP A 108 12.25 -5.06 -3.21
CA ASP A 108 13.08 -5.38 -2.06
C ASP A 108 13.04 -6.89 -1.77
N PRO A 109 14.20 -7.59 -1.81
CA PRO A 109 14.24 -9.03 -1.56
C PRO A 109 13.83 -9.42 -0.14
N ARG A 110 13.79 -8.48 0.81
CA ARG A 110 13.30 -8.72 2.18
C ARG A 110 11.83 -9.10 2.21
N MET A 111 11.05 -8.74 1.18
CA MET A 111 9.66 -9.18 1.04
C MET A 111 9.51 -10.71 1.13
N PHE A 112 10.46 -11.47 0.57
CA PHE A 112 10.46 -12.94 0.60
C PHE A 112 10.70 -13.55 2.00
N GLN A 113 11.00 -12.73 3.00
CA GLN A 113 11.16 -13.16 4.39
C GLN A 113 9.81 -13.15 5.14
N HIS A 114 8.75 -12.64 4.51
CA HIS A 114 7.43 -12.46 5.11
C HIS A 114 6.38 -13.27 4.34
N PRO A 115 5.63 -14.16 5.01
CA PRO A 115 4.67 -15.04 4.34
C PRO A 115 3.43 -14.30 3.81
N LEU A 116 3.16 -13.11 4.35
CA LEU A 116 2.04 -12.26 3.98
C LEU A 116 2.53 -10.82 3.73
N ILE A 117 1.99 -10.20 2.69
CA ILE A 117 2.14 -8.77 2.40
C ILE A 117 0.78 -8.09 2.23
N TYR A 118 0.76 -6.80 2.49
CA TYR A 118 -0.45 -5.97 2.48
C TYR A 118 -0.27 -4.74 1.61
N ILE A 119 -1.26 -4.42 0.77
CA ILE A 119 -1.32 -3.18 -0.02
C ILE A 119 -2.61 -2.43 0.37
N SER A 120 -2.45 -1.26 0.99
CA SER A 120 -3.54 -0.27 1.19
C SER A 120 -3.76 0.54 -0.08
N GLU A 121 -5.00 0.98 -0.29
CA GLU A 121 -5.41 1.86 -1.37
C GLU A 121 -4.89 1.45 -2.75
N PRO A 122 -5.07 0.19 -3.18
CA PRO A 122 -4.60 -0.25 -4.48
C PRO A 122 -5.28 0.48 -5.66
N GLY A 123 -6.31 1.29 -5.41
CA GLY A 123 -6.86 2.25 -6.38
C GLY A 123 -5.85 3.29 -6.88
N TYR A 124 -4.78 3.55 -6.11
CA TYR A 124 -3.70 4.48 -6.48
C TYR A 124 -2.35 3.81 -6.66
N TRP A 125 -2.29 2.50 -6.46
CA TRP A 125 -1.07 1.72 -6.59
C TRP A 125 -0.59 1.68 -8.05
N THR A 126 0.72 1.76 -8.23
CA THR A 126 1.39 1.49 -9.51
C THR A 126 2.55 0.53 -9.28
N ILE A 127 2.71 -0.42 -10.19
CA ILE A 127 3.78 -1.42 -10.11
C ILE A 127 4.85 -1.14 -11.18
N THR A 128 6.12 -1.45 -10.91
CA THR A 128 7.14 -1.45 -11.97
C THR A 128 7.20 -2.83 -12.65
N GLU A 129 7.91 -2.96 -13.77
CA GLU A 129 8.15 -4.28 -14.37
C GLU A 129 8.93 -5.20 -13.42
N GLN A 130 9.92 -4.67 -12.72
CA GLN A 130 10.69 -5.44 -11.74
C GLN A 130 9.82 -5.83 -10.54
N GLY A 131 9.00 -4.91 -10.03
CA GLY A 131 8.03 -5.19 -8.98
C GLY A 131 7.02 -6.26 -9.38
N ALA A 132 6.55 -6.23 -10.64
CA ALA A 132 5.63 -7.24 -11.17
C ALA A 132 6.26 -8.65 -11.23
N LEU A 133 7.50 -8.74 -11.72
CA LEU A 133 8.25 -9.99 -11.70
C LEU A 133 8.51 -10.50 -10.27
N SER A 134 8.85 -9.59 -9.36
CA SER A 134 9.08 -9.92 -7.94
C SER A 134 7.81 -10.42 -7.27
N LEU A 135 6.69 -9.71 -7.43
CA LEU A 135 5.38 -10.10 -6.89
C LEU A 135 4.92 -11.45 -7.44
N ARG A 136 5.07 -11.68 -8.76
CA ARG A 136 4.77 -12.98 -9.36
C ARG A 136 5.57 -14.10 -8.68
N ASN A 137 6.88 -13.91 -8.55
CA ASN A 137 7.75 -14.90 -7.90
C ASN A 137 7.42 -15.10 -6.43
N TYR A 138 7.00 -14.05 -5.72
CA TYR A 138 6.58 -14.13 -4.33
C TYR A 138 5.33 -15.00 -4.17
N LEU A 139 4.29 -14.70 -4.94
CA LEU A 139 3.02 -15.42 -4.88
C LEU A 139 3.19 -16.89 -5.31
N LEU A 140 3.96 -17.16 -6.37
CA LEU A 140 4.25 -18.53 -6.83
C LEU A 140 5.12 -19.35 -5.86
N LYS A 141 5.81 -18.69 -4.92
CA LYS A 141 6.61 -19.36 -3.88
C LYS A 141 5.86 -19.58 -2.58
N GLY A 142 4.55 -19.34 -2.54
CA GLY A 142 3.73 -19.53 -1.36
C GLY A 142 3.39 -18.23 -0.61
N GLY A 143 3.82 -17.07 -1.12
CA GLY A 143 3.41 -15.80 -0.54
C GLY A 143 1.91 -15.53 -0.65
N PHE A 144 1.39 -14.73 0.27
CA PHE A 144 -0.01 -14.32 0.35
C PHE A 144 -0.12 -12.79 0.29
N LEU A 145 -0.97 -12.26 -0.58
CA LEU A 145 -1.21 -10.82 -0.72
C LEU A 145 -2.63 -10.46 -0.30
N ILE A 146 -2.75 -9.42 0.53
CA ILE A 146 -4.02 -8.76 0.85
C ILE A 146 -4.06 -7.37 0.21
N PHE A 147 -5.17 -7.07 -0.46
CA PHE A 147 -5.59 -5.74 -0.87
C PHE A 147 -6.76 -5.30 0.01
N ASP A 148 -6.71 -4.07 0.52
CA ASP A 148 -7.75 -3.48 1.38
C ASP A 148 -7.79 -1.96 1.16
N ASP A 149 -8.78 -1.29 1.76
CA ASP A 149 -8.96 0.16 1.72
C ASP A 149 -9.15 0.66 0.28
N PHE A 150 -10.16 0.10 -0.41
CA PHE A 150 -10.53 0.55 -1.75
C PHE A 150 -11.96 0.16 -2.13
N GLU A 151 -12.58 1.02 -2.92
CA GLU A 151 -14.01 0.94 -3.22
C GLU A 151 -14.34 1.29 -4.69
N ALA A 152 -15.50 0.79 -5.15
CA ALA A 152 -16.05 1.07 -6.47
C ALA A 152 -15.02 0.87 -7.60
N ASP A 153 -14.80 1.91 -8.42
CA ASP A 153 -13.97 1.87 -9.62
C ASP A 153 -12.46 1.77 -9.32
N GLN A 154 -12.03 1.93 -8.06
CA GLN A 154 -10.65 1.68 -7.65
C GLN A 154 -10.20 0.24 -7.96
N TRP A 155 -11.17 -0.69 -8.03
CA TRP A 155 -10.98 -2.07 -8.51
C TRP A 155 -10.23 -2.13 -9.85
N TYR A 156 -10.57 -1.26 -10.80
CA TYR A 156 -9.99 -1.34 -12.14
C TYR A 156 -8.49 -1.02 -12.14
N ASN A 157 -8.04 -0.06 -11.33
CA ASN A 157 -6.61 0.22 -11.21
C ASN A 157 -5.88 -0.94 -10.52
N MET A 158 -6.43 -1.45 -9.41
CA MET A 158 -5.87 -2.60 -8.70
C MET A 158 -5.67 -3.78 -9.65
N ASP A 159 -6.71 -4.14 -10.40
CA ASP A 159 -6.70 -5.26 -11.34
C ASP A 159 -5.76 -5.03 -12.53
N GLU A 160 -5.71 -3.81 -13.07
CA GLU A 160 -4.78 -3.41 -14.13
C GLU A 160 -3.32 -3.47 -13.68
N GLN A 161 -2.99 -3.15 -12.43
CA GLN A 161 -1.63 -3.35 -11.94
C GLN A 161 -1.33 -4.84 -11.71
N LEU A 162 -2.29 -5.59 -11.15
CA LEU A 162 -2.10 -7.00 -10.83
C LEU A 162 -1.89 -7.89 -12.06
N VAL A 163 -2.49 -7.56 -13.23
CA VAL A 163 -2.26 -8.30 -14.50
C VAL A 163 -0.80 -8.38 -14.91
N ARG A 164 0.00 -7.41 -14.48
CA ARG A 164 1.41 -7.36 -14.83
C ARG A 164 2.21 -8.44 -14.11
N ALA A 165 1.77 -8.85 -12.91
CA ALA A 165 2.35 -9.95 -12.15
C ALA A 165 1.64 -11.29 -12.45
N LEU A 166 0.32 -11.28 -12.55
CA LEU A 166 -0.53 -12.46 -12.79
C LEU A 166 -1.45 -12.24 -14.01
N PRO A 167 -0.92 -12.32 -15.25
CA PRO A 167 -1.71 -12.16 -16.47
C PRO A 167 -2.80 -13.22 -16.63
N GLU A 168 -2.62 -14.40 -16.02
CA GLU A 168 -3.53 -15.54 -16.06
C GLU A 168 -4.60 -15.54 -14.96
N ARG A 169 -4.60 -14.55 -14.05
CA ARG A 169 -5.45 -14.57 -12.85
C ARG A 169 -6.93 -14.70 -13.17
N GLN A 170 -7.65 -15.41 -12.32
CA GLN A 170 -9.11 -15.47 -12.32
C GLN A 170 -9.62 -15.13 -10.93
N TRP A 171 -10.43 -14.09 -10.85
CA TRP A 171 -11.10 -13.69 -9.61
C TRP A 171 -12.29 -14.60 -9.34
N VAL A 172 -12.37 -15.06 -8.09
CA VAL A 172 -13.50 -15.81 -7.55
C VAL A 172 -14.00 -15.04 -6.34
N GLU A 173 -15.30 -14.74 -6.33
CA GLU A 173 -15.93 -14.16 -5.15
C GLU A 173 -16.09 -15.23 -4.08
N LEU A 174 -15.74 -14.89 -2.84
CA LEU A 174 -15.91 -15.75 -1.67
C LEU A 174 -17.25 -15.41 -1.00
N ASP A 175 -17.98 -16.45 -0.59
CA ASP A 175 -19.11 -16.33 0.32
C ASP A 175 -18.68 -16.59 1.77
N ASP A 176 -19.60 -16.35 2.70
CA ASP A 176 -19.41 -16.54 4.14
C ASP A 176 -19.06 -17.97 4.58
N THR A 177 -19.16 -18.95 3.67
CA THR A 177 -18.82 -20.35 3.95
C THR A 177 -17.35 -20.66 3.72
N HIS A 178 -16.60 -19.78 3.05
CA HIS A 178 -15.18 -20.04 2.76
C HIS A 178 -14.35 -20.13 4.07
N PRO A 179 -13.49 -21.16 4.24
CA PRO A 179 -12.77 -21.40 5.49
C PRO A 179 -11.84 -20.25 5.94
N ILE A 180 -11.48 -19.35 5.03
CA ILE A 180 -10.70 -18.15 5.36
C ILE A 180 -11.42 -17.25 6.38
N PHE A 181 -12.76 -17.24 6.41
CA PHE A 181 -13.53 -16.41 7.35
C PHE A 181 -13.72 -17.06 8.72
N GLY A 182 -13.29 -18.32 8.89
CA GLY A 182 -13.43 -19.09 10.12
C GLY A 182 -12.13 -19.78 10.55
N ALA A 183 -10.98 -19.36 10.02
CA ALA A 183 -9.69 -20.04 10.24
C ALA A 183 -9.23 -20.04 11.71
N PHE A 184 -9.69 -19.06 12.52
CA PHE A 184 -9.39 -18.96 13.95
C PHE A 184 -10.61 -18.56 14.78
N PHE A 185 -11.19 -17.39 14.50
CA PHE A 185 -12.42 -16.90 15.10
C PHE A 185 -13.63 -17.23 14.22
N TYR A 186 -14.76 -17.50 14.87
CA TYR A 186 -16.07 -17.42 14.21
C TYR A 186 -16.46 -15.96 14.03
N VAL A 187 -16.92 -15.61 12.82
CA VAL A 187 -17.45 -14.28 12.46
C VAL A 187 -18.91 -14.47 12.10
N GLU A 188 -19.81 -13.77 12.78
CA GLU A 188 -21.25 -13.90 12.55
C GLU A 188 -21.67 -13.23 11.23
N ASP A 189 -21.14 -12.05 10.97
CA ASP A 189 -21.35 -11.31 9.73
C ASP A 189 -19.99 -10.89 9.17
N ILE A 190 -19.63 -11.45 8.02
CA ILE A 190 -18.37 -11.11 7.35
C ILE A 190 -18.45 -9.76 6.65
N TYR A 191 -19.63 -9.19 6.41
CA TYR A 191 -19.83 -7.98 5.63
C TYR A 191 -19.68 -6.73 6.51
N VAL A 192 -18.48 -6.54 7.08
CA VAL A 192 -18.17 -5.38 7.92
C VAL A 192 -18.35 -4.10 7.10
N PRO A 193 -19.26 -3.18 7.50
CA PRO A 193 -19.55 -1.99 6.71
C PRO A 193 -18.29 -1.16 6.45
N HIS A 194 -18.20 -0.52 5.29
CA HIS A 194 -17.13 0.45 5.08
C HIS A 194 -17.33 1.68 5.99
N PRO A 195 -16.29 2.17 6.69
CA PRO A 195 -16.40 3.23 7.70
C PRO A 195 -16.88 4.59 7.16
N SER A 196 -16.64 4.89 5.89
CA SER A 196 -16.82 6.23 5.32
C SER A 196 -17.61 6.26 4.00
N VAL A 197 -17.71 5.13 3.29
CA VAL A 197 -18.37 5.04 1.97
C VAL A 197 -19.55 4.07 2.01
N ALA A 198 -20.68 4.46 1.42
CA ALA A 198 -21.87 3.60 1.35
C ALA A 198 -21.75 2.57 0.19
N VAL A 199 -21.01 1.50 0.43
CA VAL A 199 -20.78 0.38 -0.49
C VAL A 199 -20.90 -0.96 0.24
N GLU A 200 -21.19 -2.03 -0.50
CA GLU A 200 -21.30 -3.39 0.04
C GLU A 200 -19.93 -4.10 -0.06
N PRO A 201 -19.35 -4.58 1.06
CA PRO A 201 -18.09 -5.32 1.05
C PRO A 201 -18.18 -6.59 0.21
N ARG A 202 -17.14 -6.87 -0.58
CA ARG A 202 -17.02 -8.09 -1.39
C ARG A 202 -15.61 -8.63 -1.32
N TYR A 203 -15.50 -9.92 -1.03
CA TYR A 203 -14.20 -10.58 -0.88
C TYR A 203 -13.89 -11.38 -2.13
N MET A 204 -12.84 -10.98 -2.83
CA MET A 204 -12.42 -11.59 -4.08
C MET A 204 -11.08 -12.29 -3.88
N ALA A 205 -10.95 -13.50 -4.39
CA ALA A 205 -9.73 -14.29 -4.27
C ALA A 205 -9.20 -14.77 -5.62
N ILE A 206 -7.88 -14.93 -5.69
CA ILE A 206 -7.19 -15.67 -6.75
C ILE A 206 -6.54 -16.88 -6.10
N PHE A 207 -6.84 -18.05 -6.64
CA PHE A 207 -6.33 -19.33 -6.17
C PHE A 207 -5.14 -19.79 -7.00
N GLU A 208 -4.28 -20.62 -6.39
CA GLU A 208 -3.18 -21.27 -7.11
C GLU A 208 -3.70 -22.07 -8.31
N ASP A 209 -3.04 -21.91 -9.45
CA ASP A 209 -3.46 -22.46 -10.75
C ASP A 209 -4.91 -22.10 -11.17
N ASN A 210 -5.49 -21.05 -10.58
CA ASN A 210 -6.91 -20.69 -10.71
C ASN A 210 -7.87 -21.84 -10.32
N ASP A 211 -7.47 -22.68 -9.36
CA ASP A 211 -8.25 -23.80 -8.86
C ASP A 211 -8.76 -23.50 -7.43
N PRO A 212 -10.07 -23.23 -7.23
CA PRO A 212 -10.65 -22.94 -5.91
C PRO A 212 -10.47 -24.03 -4.84
N SER A 213 -10.01 -25.23 -5.22
CA SER A 213 -9.65 -26.28 -4.25
C SER A 213 -8.24 -26.14 -3.68
N LYS A 214 -7.43 -25.24 -4.22
CA LYS A 214 -6.05 -24.97 -3.77
C LYS A 214 -6.00 -23.76 -2.84
N ARG A 215 -4.79 -23.38 -2.42
CA ARG A 215 -4.58 -22.21 -1.55
C ARG A 215 -4.94 -20.91 -2.27
N ILE A 216 -5.36 -19.91 -1.49
CA ILE A 216 -5.48 -18.53 -1.96
C ILE A 216 -4.07 -17.92 -2.07
N MET A 217 -3.82 -17.22 -3.17
CA MET A 217 -2.61 -16.42 -3.38
C MET A 217 -2.86 -14.95 -3.10
N VAL A 218 -4.01 -14.44 -3.51
CA VAL A 218 -4.39 -13.03 -3.38
C VAL A 218 -5.81 -12.95 -2.82
N LEU A 219 -6.00 -12.12 -1.80
CA LEU A 219 -7.30 -11.72 -1.27
C LEU A 219 -7.48 -10.22 -1.49
N ALA A 220 -8.63 -9.82 -1.99
CA ALA A 220 -9.00 -8.42 -2.16
C ALA A 220 -10.32 -8.14 -1.45
N ASN A 221 -10.26 -7.29 -0.44
CA ASN A 221 -11.42 -6.81 0.31
C ASN A 221 -12.01 -5.61 -0.43
N HIS A 222 -12.68 -5.85 -1.55
CA HIS A 222 -13.28 -4.78 -2.35
C HIS A 222 -14.43 -4.12 -1.58
N ASN A 223 -14.56 -2.80 -1.69
CA ASN A 223 -15.55 -2.00 -0.97
C ASN A 223 -15.42 -2.12 0.56
N SER A 224 -14.21 -2.36 1.05
CA SER A 224 -13.92 -2.52 2.46
C SER A 224 -12.65 -1.76 2.82
N ASP A 225 -12.57 -1.44 4.10
CA ASP A 225 -11.47 -0.76 4.75
C ASP A 225 -11.46 -1.27 6.21
N LEU A 226 -10.84 -2.44 6.38
CA LEU A 226 -10.76 -3.11 7.67
C LEU A 226 -9.69 -2.45 8.56
N ALA A 227 -8.64 -1.91 7.94
CA ALA A 227 -7.53 -1.30 8.64
C ALA A 227 -7.90 0.00 9.37
N GLU A 228 -8.84 0.80 8.86
CA GLU A 228 -9.35 1.98 9.55
C GLU A 228 -10.00 1.60 10.91
N TYR A 229 -10.67 0.45 10.99
CA TYR A 229 -11.16 -0.07 12.28
C TYR A 229 -10.01 -0.47 13.22
N TRP A 230 -8.92 -1.01 12.69
CA TRP A 230 -7.76 -1.41 13.49
C TRP A 230 -7.00 -0.19 14.02
N GLU A 231 -6.79 0.84 13.20
CA GLU A 231 -6.14 2.10 13.59
C GLU A 231 -6.87 2.72 14.79
N TRP A 232 -8.17 2.96 14.64
CA TRP A 232 -8.94 3.73 15.61
C TRP A 232 -9.53 2.93 16.76
N SER A 233 -9.27 1.63 16.83
CA SER A 233 -9.75 0.75 17.90
C SER A 233 -9.39 1.23 19.32
N THR A 234 -8.30 1.98 19.48
CA THR A 234 -7.87 2.52 20.78
C THR A 234 -8.55 3.83 21.18
N SER A 235 -9.16 4.53 20.22
CA SER A 235 -9.82 5.83 20.46
C SER A 235 -11.31 5.70 20.74
N GLY A 236 -11.92 4.56 20.34
CA GLY A 236 -13.36 4.36 20.40
C GLY A 236 -14.13 5.15 19.33
N LEU A 237 -13.48 5.53 18.23
CA LEU A 237 -14.09 6.28 17.13
C LEU A 237 -15.25 5.51 16.48
N PHE A 238 -15.06 4.21 16.27
CA PHE A 238 -16.05 3.32 15.67
C PHE A 238 -16.76 2.46 16.72
N ALA A 239 -17.93 1.93 16.34
CA ALA A 239 -18.67 1.00 17.18
C ALA A 239 -17.87 -0.28 17.45
N VAL A 240 -18.02 -0.83 18.65
CA VAL A 240 -17.25 -2.01 19.11
C VAL A 240 -17.49 -3.23 18.23
N ASP A 241 -18.72 -3.46 17.79
CA ASP A 241 -19.09 -4.66 17.03
C ASP A 241 -18.38 -4.74 15.66
N PRO A 242 -18.49 -3.75 14.74
CA PRO A 242 -17.76 -3.81 13.47
C PRO A 242 -16.23 -3.76 13.67
N THR A 243 -15.72 -3.07 14.70
CA THR A 243 -14.29 -3.12 15.02
C THR A 243 -13.84 -4.54 15.41
N ASN A 244 -14.64 -5.25 16.22
CA ASN A 244 -14.32 -6.62 16.60
C ASN A 244 -14.35 -7.57 15.40
N ASP A 245 -15.35 -7.44 14.53
CA ASP A 245 -15.45 -8.30 13.34
C ASP A 245 -14.33 -8.01 12.34
N ALA A 246 -13.93 -6.74 12.16
CA ALA A 246 -12.75 -6.39 11.38
C ALA A 246 -11.48 -7.06 11.94
N TYR A 247 -11.28 -7.09 13.26
CA TYR A 247 -10.16 -7.80 13.87
C TYR A 247 -10.25 -9.31 13.66
N ARG A 248 -11.43 -9.91 13.82
CA ARG A 248 -11.61 -11.35 13.63
C ARG A 248 -11.28 -11.76 12.19
N LEU A 249 -11.73 -10.99 11.20
CA LEU A 249 -11.39 -11.19 9.80
C LEU A 249 -9.87 -11.09 9.57
N GLY A 250 -9.23 -10.02 10.05
CA GLY A 250 -7.78 -9.85 9.91
C GLY A 250 -6.98 -11.00 10.54
N VAL A 251 -7.34 -11.44 11.75
CA VAL A 251 -6.71 -12.59 12.41
C VAL A 251 -6.93 -13.86 11.60
N ASN A 252 -8.14 -14.09 11.10
CA ASN A 252 -8.45 -15.26 10.29
C ASN A 252 -7.64 -15.29 8.99
N TYR A 253 -7.49 -14.16 8.30
CA TYR A 253 -6.70 -14.06 7.07
C TYR A 253 -5.24 -14.41 7.32
N ILE A 254 -4.67 -13.88 8.41
CA ILE A 254 -3.28 -14.13 8.79
C ILE A 254 -3.07 -15.59 9.19
N ILE A 255 -3.95 -16.17 10.01
CA ILE A 255 -3.86 -17.58 10.40
C ILE A 255 -4.03 -18.49 9.17
N TYR A 256 -4.98 -18.20 8.29
CA TYR A 256 -5.17 -18.94 7.04
C TYR A 256 -3.90 -18.95 6.19
N ALA A 257 -3.31 -17.76 5.94
CA ALA A 257 -2.08 -17.61 5.17
C ALA A 257 -0.86 -18.35 5.76
N LEU A 258 -0.86 -18.65 7.06
CA LEU A 258 0.22 -19.37 7.75
C LEU A 258 0.00 -20.88 7.83
N THR A 259 -1.19 -21.38 7.50
CA THR A 259 -1.60 -22.76 7.79
C THR A 259 -2.11 -23.56 6.57
N HIS A 260 -2.36 -22.91 5.43
CA HIS A 260 -2.89 -23.51 4.21
C HIS A 260 -1.98 -23.23 3.00
#